data_AF-A0A4D8PRU7-F1
#
_entry.id   AF-A0A4D8PRU7-F1
#
_cell.length_a   1.000
_cell.length_b   1.000
_cell.length_c   1.000
_cell.angle_alpha   90.00
_cell.angle_beta   90.00
_cell.angle_gamma   90.00
#
_symmetry.space_group_name_H-M   'P 1'
#
loop_
_entity.id
_entity.type
_entity.pdbx_description
1 polymer ?
#
loop_
_entity_poly.entity_id
_entity_poly.type
_entity_poly.pdbx_seq_one_letter_code
_entity_poly.pdbx_strand_id
1 'polypeptide(L)'
;MSSRLKPATTALILKLANANPTLCQHQIAALAGVNQGRVSALLHGRSRRRNPIRMTPAVAALIKKMANDNPTLYQHQIAALIGINQGRVSEVLRGVRFAHVPPAS
;
A
#
# COMPACT_ATOMS: atom_id res chain seq x y z
N MET A 1 18.31 22.15 18.35
CA MET A 1 18.89 20.83 18.69
C MET A 1 17.85 19.75 18.45
N SER A 2 18.00 18.91 17.42
CA SER A 2 17.04 17.84 17.12
C SER A 2 17.48 16.56 17.82
N SER A 3 16.86 16.25 18.96
CA SER A 3 17.10 14.99 19.68
C SER A 3 16.48 13.80 18.94
N ARG A 4 17.23 12.71 18.81
CA ARG A 4 16.76 11.45 18.20
C ARG A 4 15.53 10.92 18.97
N LEU A 5 14.50 10.43 18.27
CA LEU A 5 13.35 9.78 18.89
C LEU A 5 13.81 8.57 19.73
N LYS A 6 13.22 8.40 20.92
CA LYS A 6 13.45 7.21 21.75
C LYS A 6 12.88 5.97 21.05
N PRO A 7 13.53 4.78 21.16
CA PRO A 7 13.06 3.55 20.53
C PRO A 7 11.61 3.19 20.84
N ALA A 8 11.16 3.38 22.09
CA ALA A 8 9.78 3.10 22.50
C ALA A 8 8.75 3.99 21.78
N THR A 9 9.06 5.29 21.60
CA THR A 9 8.20 6.23 20.88
C THR A 9 8.13 5.90 19.40
N THR A 10 9.26 5.53 18.80
CA THR A 10 9.31 5.04 17.42
C THR A 10 8.42 3.80 17.26
N ALA A 11 8.53 2.82 18.16
CA ALA A 11 7.70 1.61 18.12
C ALA A 11 6.19 1.93 18.25
N LEU A 12 5.82 2.88 19.11
CA LEU A 12 4.43 3.33 19.27
C LEU A 12 3.89 3.97 17.99
N ILE A 13 4.62 4.92 17.40
CA ILE A 13 4.24 5.58 16.14
C ILE A 13 4.05 4.53 15.03
N LEU A 14 4.96 3.56 14.95
CA LEU A 14 4.90 2.49 13.95
C LEU A 14 3.71 1.55 14.17
N LYS A 15 3.35 1.25 15.41
CA LYS A 15 2.20 0.41 15.78
C LYS A 15 0.89 1.11 15.43
N LEU A 16 0.75 2.40 15.78
CA LEU A 16 -0.43 3.21 15.48
C LEU A 16 -0.67 3.32 13.97
N ALA A 17 0.38 3.61 13.19
CA ALA A 17 0.30 3.72 11.74
C ALA A 17 -0.09 2.39 11.05
N ASN A 18 0.31 1.26 11.62
CA ASN A 18 -0.01 -0.06 11.06
C ASN A 18 -1.40 -0.55 11.46
N ALA A 19 -1.80 -0.32 12.70
CA ALA A 19 -3.10 -0.78 13.22
C ALA A 19 -4.26 -0.01 12.58
N ASN A 20 -4.06 1.27 12.25
CA ASN A 20 -5.10 2.12 11.70
C ASN A 20 -4.57 2.95 10.52
N PRO A 21 -4.60 2.40 9.29
CA PRO A 21 -4.08 3.07 8.10
C PRO A 21 -4.85 4.34 7.70
N THR A 22 -6.03 4.57 8.30
CA THR A 22 -6.85 5.78 8.13
C THR A 22 -6.42 6.94 9.03
N LEU A 23 -5.60 6.69 10.07
CA LEU A 23 -5.13 7.76 10.95
C LEU A 23 -4.18 8.70 10.21
N CYS A 24 -4.44 10.00 10.31
CA CYS A 24 -3.55 11.00 9.74
C CYS A 24 -2.31 11.21 10.63
N GLN A 25 -1.21 11.72 10.06
CA GLN A 25 0.04 11.92 10.79
C GLN A 25 -0.11 12.84 12.01
N HIS A 26 -1.02 13.83 11.94
CA HIS A 26 -1.34 14.71 13.05
C HIS A 26 -1.98 13.94 14.23
N GLN A 27 -2.93 13.04 13.95
CA GLN A 27 -3.56 12.20 14.96
C GLN A 27 -2.55 11.22 15.58
N ILE A 28 -1.69 10.62 14.76
CA ILE A 28 -0.62 9.72 15.25
C ILE A 28 0.33 10.49 16.17
N ALA A 29 0.65 11.75 15.84
CA ALA A 29 1.50 12.60 16.65
C ALA A 29 0.88 12.92 18.01
N ALA A 30 -0.41 13.27 18.03
CA ALA A 30 -1.16 13.50 19.26
C ALA A 30 -1.21 12.26 20.15
N LEU A 31 -1.51 11.09 19.59
CA LEU A 31 -1.57 9.81 20.32
C LEU A 31 -0.20 9.37 20.86
N ALA A 32 0.88 9.66 20.13
CA ALA A 32 2.23 9.32 20.54
C ALA A 32 2.91 10.41 21.39
N GLY A 33 2.23 11.54 21.64
CA GLY A 33 2.78 12.67 22.40
C GLY A 33 4.02 13.31 21.76
N VAL A 34 4.07 13.36 20.42
CA VAL A 34 5.21 13.91 19.68
C VAL A 34 4.79 15.00 18.70
N ASN A 35 5.76 15.77 18.22
CA ASN A 35 5.55 16.69 17.12
C ASN A 35 5.29 15.91 15.80
N GLN A 36 4.34 16.39 14.99
CA GLN A 36 3.99 15.77 13.70
C GLN A 36 5.17 15.67 12.74
N GLY A 37 6.11 16.62 12.75
CA GLY A 37 7.33 16.57 11.95
C GLY A 37 8.21 15.35 12.24
N ARG A 38 8.17 14.82 13.49
CA ARG A 38 8.87 13.57 13.85
C ARG A 38 8.17 12.33 13.32
N VAL A 39 6.83 12.34 13.32
CA VAL A 39 6.02 11.30 12.67
C VAL A 39 6.25 11.31 11.17
N SER A 40 6.25 12.50 10.56
CA SER A 40 6.53 12.73 9.16
C SER A 40 7.90 12.18 8.77
N ALA A 41 8.98 12.53 9.49
CA ALA A 41 10.33 12.02 9.23
C ALA A 41 10.42 10.48 9.33
N LEU A 42 9.67 9.88 10.26
CA LEU A 42 9.66 8.43 10.46
C LEU A 42 8.80 7.69 9.40
N LEU A 43 7.68 8.27 8.98
CA LEU A 43 6.72 7.64 8.07
C LEU A 43 6.92 7.97 6.59
N HIS A 44 7.58 9.08 6.24
CA HIS A 44 7.86 9.45 4.85
C HIS A 44 8.67 8.39 4.10
N GLY A 45 9.56 7.66 4.80
CA GLY A 45 10.29 6.52 4.23
C GLY A 45 9.47 5.22 4.18
N ARG A 46 8.34 5.14 4.89
CA ARG A 46 7.54 3.92 5.07
C ARG A 46 6.44 3.76 4.01
N SER A 47 5.84 4.86 3.56
CA SER A 47 4.94 4.85 2.37
C SER A 47 5.63 4.22 1.15
N ARG A 48 6.95 4.40 1.02
CA ARG A 48 7.77 3.80 -0.05
C ARG A 48 8.20 2.34 0.19
N ARG A 49 7.94 1.76 1.36
CA ARG A 49 8.39 0.41 1.75
C ARG A 49 7.25 -0.59 1.95
N ARG A 50 6.04 -0.31 1.47
CA ARG A 50 5.06 -1.39 1.28
C ARG A 50 5.62 -2.26 0.16
N ASN A 51 6.26 -3.37 0.52
CA ASN A 51 6.84 -4.31 -0.45
C ASN A 51 5.67 -4.77 -1.33
N PRO A 52 5.54 -4.28 -2.57
CA PRO A 52 4.38 -4.61 -3.37
C PRO A 52 4.40 -6.12 -3.57
N ILE A 53 3.23 -6.76 -3.49
CA ILE A 53 3.11 -8.20 -3.79
C ILE A 53 3.82 -8.45 -5.12
N ARG A 54 4.71 -9.46 -5.13
CA ARG A 54 5.41 -9.83 -6.35
C ARG A 54 4.39 -10.23 -7.39
N MET A 55 4.53 -9.70 -8.60
CA MET A 55 3.68 -10.10 -9.70
C MET A 55 3.97 -11.55 -10.10
N THR A 56 2.96 -12.41 -10.01
CA THR A 56 2.98 -13.80 -10.45
C THR A 56 1.86 -14.05 -11.47
N PRO A 57 1.88 -15.16 -12.23
CA PRO A 57 0.77 -15.55 -13.09
C PRO A 57 -0.57 -15.63 -12.34
N ALA A 58 -0.58 -16.15 -11.11
CA ALA A 58 -1.79 -16.22 -10.29
C ALA A 58 -2.36 -14.84 -9.96
N VAL A 59 -1.51 -13.86 -9.64
CA VAL A 59 -1.95 -12.48 -9.41
C VAL A 59 -2.48 -11.85 -10.70
N ALA A 60 -1.85 -12.12 -11.85
CA ALA A 60 -2.34 -11.64 -13.14
C ALA A 60 -3.72 -12.24 -13.51
N ALA A 61 -3.90 -13.53 -13.27
CA ALA A 61 -5.17 -14.22 -13.46
C ALA A 61 -6.28 -13.63 -12.57
N LEU A 62 -5.96 -13.32 -11.32
CA LEU A 62 -6.87 -12.66 -10.38
C LEU A 62 -7.24 -11.23 -10.85
N ILE A 63 -6.27 -10.43 -11.30
CA ILE A 63 -6.53 -9.08 -11.87
C ILE A 63 -7.52 -9.16 -13.03
N LYS A 64 -7.29 -10.10 -13.96
CA LYS A 64 -8.17 -10.29 -15.12
C LYS A 64 -9.57 -10.76 -14.70
N LYS A 65 -9.66 -11.67 -13.74
CA LYS A 65 -10.94 -12.11 -13.16
C LYS A 65 -11.71 -10.94 -12.56
N MET A 66 -11.08 -10.15 -11.69
CA MET A 66 -11.73 -9.00 -11.04
C MET A 66 -12.25 -7.97 -12.04
N ALA A 67 -11.50 -7.70 -13.11
CA ALA A 67 -11.92 -6.78 -14.17
C ALA A 67 -13.09 -7.35 -15.00
N ASN A 68 -13.11 -8.66 -15.23
CA ASN A 68 -14.20 -9.33 -15.96
C ASN A 68 -15.49 -9.41 -15.11
N ASP A 69 -15.36 -9.82 -13.85
CA ASP A 69 -16.48 -10.00 -12.93
C ASP A 69 -17.12 -8.65 -12.56
N ASN A 70 -16.34 -7.57 -12.60
CA ASN A 70 -16.79 -6.23 -12.22
C ASN A 70 -16.28 -5.19 -13.25
N PRO A 71 -16.95 -5.03 -14.40
CA PRO A 71 -16.52 -4.10 -15.44
C PRO A 71 -16.52 -2.63 -15.01
N THR A 72 -17.16 -2.30 -13.89
CA THR A 72 -17.13 -0.96 -13.29
C THR A 72 -15.93 -0.71 -12.37
N LEU A 73 -15.16 -1.74 -12.00
CA LEU A 73 -13.98 -1.58 -11.16
C LEU A 73 -12.87 -0.86 -11.93
N TYR A 74 -12.43 0.27 -11.38
CA TYR A 74 -11.27 0.98 -11.91
C TYR A 74 -9.97 0.30 -11.47
N GLN A 75 -8.92 0.46 -12.29
CA GLN A 75 -7.61 -0.16 -12.05
C GLN A 75 -6.98 0.20 -10.69
N HIS A 76 -7.21 1.42 -10.19
CA HIS A 76 -6.72 1.85 -8.88
C HIS A 76 -7.46 1.14 -7.73
N GLN A 77 -8.73 0.79 -7.91
CA GLN A 77 -9.50 0.01 -6.94
C GLN A 77 -9.01 -1.44 -6.91
N ILE A 78 -8.79 -2.05 -8.07
CA ILE A 78 -8.18 -3.39 -8.19
C ILE A 78 -6.81 -3.40 -7.51
N ALA A 79 -5.99 -2.38 -7.75
CA ALA A 79 -4.67 -2.23 -7.14
C ALA A 79 -4.75 -2.14 -5.61
N ALA A 80 -5.72 -1.39 -5.08
CA ALA A 80 -5.93 -1.25 -3.64
C ALA A 80 -6.40 -2.56 -2.99
N LEU A 81 -7.32 -3.29 -3.65
CA LEU A 81 -7.84 -4.57 -3.18
C LEU A 81 -6.76 -5.65 -3.13
N ILE A 82 -5.90 -5.71 -4.15
CA ILE A 82 -4.81 -6.68 -4.22
C ILE A 82 -3.61 -6.22 -3.38
N GLY A 83 -3.38 -4.92 -3.25
CA GLY A 83 -2.19 -4.36 -2.58
C GLY A 83 -0.96 -4.26 -3.48
N ILE A 84 -1.17 -3.96 -4.77
CA ILE A 84 -0.11 -3.76 -5.77
C ILE A 84 -0.15 -2.34 -6.34
N ASN A 85 0.83 -2.00 -7.17
CA ASN A 85 0.86 -0.72 -7.89
C ASN A 85 -0.15 -0.75 -9.06
N GLN A 86 -0.96 0.31 -9.21
CA GLN A 86 -1.93 0.46 -10.29
C GLN A 86 -1.29 0.35 -11.69
N GLY A 87 -0.04 0.79 -11.87
CA GLY A 87 0.69 0.59 -13.13
C GLY A 87 0.85 -0.89 -13.48
N ARG A 88 1.02 -1.78 -12.49
CA ARG A 88 1.10 -3.24 -12.72
C ARG A 88 -0.25 -3.83 -13.13
N VAL A 89 -1.35 -3.30 -12.61
CA VAL A 89 -2.70 -3.66 -13.07
C VAL A 89 -2.88 -3.29 -14.54
N SER A 90 -2.48 -2.06 -14.91
CA SER A 90 -2.55 -1.59 -16.30
C SER A 90 -1.73 -2.46 -17.26
N GLU A 91 -0.49 -2.83 -16.90
CA GLU A 91 0.36 -3.72 -17.69
C GLU A 91 -0.31 -5.09 -17.94
N VAL A 92 -1.00 -5.66 -16.94
CA VAL A 92 -1.70 -6.95 -17.06
C VAL A 92 -2.93 -6.84 -17.95
N LEU A 93 -3.77 -5.82 -17.74
CA LEU A 93 -5.01 -5.64 -18.51
C LEU A 93 -4.76 -5.27 -19.98
N ARG A 94 -3.67 -4.55 -20.26
CA ARG A 94 -3.22 -4.25 -21.63
C ARG A 94 -2.52 -5.43 -22.31
N GLY A 95 -2.27 -6.52 -21.60
CA GLY A 95 -1.54 -7.68 -22.12
C GLY A 95 -0.04 -7.44 -22.31
N VAL A 96 0.53 -6.35 -21.78
CA VAL A 96 2.00 -6.12 -21.80
C VAL A 96 2.72 -7.15 -20.92
N ARG A 97 2.06 -7.58 -19.83
CA ARG A 97 2.58 -8.56 -18.90
C ARG A 97 1.59 -9.71 -18.72
N PHE A 98 2.09 -10.95 -18.72
CA PHE A 98 1.26 -12.15 -18.58
C PHE A 98 0.12 -12.23 -19.62
N ALA A 99 0.41 -11.87 -20.88
CA ALA A 99 -0.56 -11.91 -21.97
C ALA A 99 -1.25 -13.27 -22.09
N HIS A 100 -0.46 -14.35 -22.06
CA HIS A 100 -0.88 -15.74 -22.20
C HIS A 100 -1.64 -16.31 -21.00
N VAL A 101 -1.68 -15.61 -19.86
CA VAL A 101 -2.34 -16.10 -18.65
C VAL A 101 -3.84 -15.80 -18.73
N PRO A 102 -4.74 -16.81 -18.70
CA PRO A 102 -6.17 -16.54 -18.70
C PRO A 102 -6.64 -15.93 -17.37
N PRO A 103 -7.85 -15.34 -17.30
CA PRO A 103 -8.50 -15.02 -16.04
C PRO A 103 -8.58 -16.25 -15.12
N ALA A 104 -8.47 -16.04 -13.82
CA ALA A 104 -8.71 -17.11 -12.86
C ALA A 104 -10.15 -17.63 -13.01
N SER A 105 -10.33 -18.93 -12.84
CA SER A 105 -11.66 -19.59 -12.83
C SER A 105 -12.52 -19.08 -11.69
#